data_AF-A0A7Y4WP65-F1
#
_entry.id   AF-A0A7Y4WP65-F1
#
_cell.length_a   1.000
_cell.length_b   1.000
_cell.length_c   1.000
_cell.angle_alpha   90.00
_cell.angle_beta   90.00
_cell.angle_gamma   90.00
#
_symmetry.space_group_name_H-M   'P 1'
#
loop_
_entity.id
_entity.type
_entity.pdbx_description
1 polymer ?
#
loop_
_entity_poly.entity_id
_entity_poly.type
_entity_poly.pdbx_seq_one_letter_code
_entity_poly.pdbx_strand_id
1 'polypeptide(L)'
;MKIFYAIFILIIISCGDKNQISNIPSLIFVGISRDSMIQGDLNQDSVIVKFSFEDGDGDLGWGSTSSEKDIFVVDKRTGLLLDQFKIPDIPDSNGEPISGSMEIRIYTTCCIFPNNIPPCTAPIQYPRNEIQFEIYAKDRSGNESNRIITNKILLICN
;
A
#
# COMPACT_ATOMS: atom_id res chain seq x y z
N MET A 1 53.29 -49.23 -17.28
CA MET A 1 52.71 -47.86 -17.24
C MET A 1 51.46 -47.83 -18.11
N LYS A 2 50.30 -47.51 -17.51
CA LYS A 2 49.21 -46.65 -18.03
C LYS A 2 47.95 -46.93 -17.20
N ILE A 3 47.78 -46.15 -16.14
CA ILE A 3 46.59 -46.11 -15.30
C ILE A 3 45.50 -45.37 -16.09
N PHE A 4 44.39 -46.04 -16.38
CA PHE A 4 43.20 -45.42 -16.95
C PHE A 4 42.35 -44.86 -15.81
N TYR A 5 42.42 -43.55 -15.58
CA TYR A 5 41.50 -42.86 -14.68
C TYR A 5 40.18 -42.63 -15.42
N ALA A 6 39.13 -43.35 -14.99
CA ALA A 6 37.75 -43.05 -15.38
C ALA A 6 37.28 -41.81 -14.61
N ILE A 7 37.17 -40.68 -15.32
CA ILE A 7 36.63 -39.43 -14.78
C ILE A 7 35.10 -39.53 -14.78
N PHE A 8 34.51 -39.63 -13.61
CA PHE A 8 33.07 -39.58 -13.39
C PHE A 8 32.64 -38.09 -13.41
N ILE A 9 32.04 -37.66 -14.52
CA ILE A 9 31.50 -36.30 -14.66
C ILE A 9 30.17 -36.24 -13.89
N LEU A 10 30.22 -35.57 -12.73
CA LEU A 10 29.04 -35.24 -11.93
C LEU A 10 28.32 -34.05 -12.60
N ILE A 11 27.23 -34.32 -13.30
CA ILE A 11 26.37 -33.29 -13.87
C ILE A 11 25.56 -32.70 -12.72
N ILE A 12 26.01 -31.57 -12.16
CA ILE A 12 25.21 -30.74 -11.27
C ILE A 12 24.12 -30.06 -12.12
N ILE A 13 22.90 -30.60 -12.03
CA ILE A 13 21.71 -29.97 -12.60
C ILE A 13 21.39 -28.78 -11.70
N SER A 14 21.88 -27.60 -12.06
CA SER A 14 21.40 -26.34 -11.50
C SER A 14 19.95 -26.17 -11.98
N CYS A 15 19.01 -26.30 -11.05
CA CYS A 15 17.62 -25.97 -11.31
C CYS A 15 17.56 -24.45 -11.47
N GLY A 16 17.27 -23.99 -12.68
CA GLY A 16 17.19 -22.56 -13.00
C GLY A 16 16.18 -21.86 -12.08
N ASP A 17 16.58 -20.70 -11.57
CA ASP A 17 15.83 -19.92 -10.59
C ASP A 17 14.36 -19.76 -11.04
N LYS A 18 13.45 -20.41 -10.31
CA LYS A 18 12.04 -20.00 -10.28
C LYS A 18 12.08 -18.50 -10.01
N ASN A 19 11.42 -17.68 -10.83
CA ASN A 19 11.18 -16.26 -10.57
C ASN A 19 10.87 -16.06 -9.07
N GLN A 20 11.88 -15.66 -8.29
CA GLN A 20 11.73 -15.55 -6.84
C GLN A 20 10.94 -14.27 -6.58
N ILE A 21 9.84 -14.40 -5.84
CA ILE A 21 9.07 -13.25 -5.36
C ILE A 21 9.96 -12.52 -4.36
N SER A 22 9.98 -11.20 -4.44
CA SER A 22 10.76 -10.34 -3.53
C SER A 22 10.25 -10.47 -2.09
N ASN A 23 11.17 -10.62 -1.13
CA ASN A 23 10.87 -10.49 0.31
C ASN A 23 10.50 -9.07 0.74
N ILE A 24 10.72 -8.06 -0.12
CA ILE A 24 10.16 -6.73 0.10
C ILE A 24 8.75 -6.73 -0.50
N PRO A 25 7.71 -6.32 0.25
CA PRO A 25 6.35 -6.34 -0.23
C PRO A 25 6.14 -5.42 -1.43
N SER A 26 5.27 -5.81 -2.34
CA SER A 26 4.92 -5.04 -3.53
C SER A 26 3.42 -4.80 -3.58
N LEU A 27 3.01 -3.57 -3.89
CA LEU A 27 1.62 -3.14 -4.02
C LEU A 27 1.29 -2.72 -5.46
N ILE A 28 0.07 -3.04 -5.90
CA ILE A 28 -0.48 -2.61 -7.19
C ILE A 28 -1.85 -1.95 -6.97
N PHE A 29 -1.99 -0.70 -7.41
CA PHE A 29 -3.29 -0.03 -7.38
C PHE A 29 -4.29 -0.71 -8.31
N VAL A 30 -5.46 -1.07 -7.79
CA VAL A 30 -6.52 -1.74 -8.56
C VAL A 30 -7.66 -0.77 -8.87
N GLY A 31 -8.10 0.03 -7.90
CA GLY A 31 -9.18 0.98 -8.14
C GLY A 31 -9.66 1.73 -6.91
N ILE A 32 -10.63 2.61 -7.16
CA ILE A 32 -11.30 3.41 -6.13
C ILE A 32 -12.80 3.40 -6.39
N SER A 33 -13.61 3.33 -5.33
CA SER A 33 -15.06 3.16 -5.46
C SER A 33 -15.78 4.36 -6.08
N ARG A 34 -15.19 5.56 -6.01
CA ARG A 34 -15.77 6.82 -6.47
C ARG A 34 -14.65 7.85 -6.68
N ASP A 35 -14.90 8.82 -7.53
CA ASP A 35 -13.96 9.87 -7.94
C ASP A 35 -14.26 11.22 -7.29
N SER A 36 -15.21 11.29 -6.35
CA SER A 36 -15.48 12.49 -5.57
C SER A 36 -15.82 12.20 -4.11
N MET A 37 -15.54 13.15 -3.22
CA MET A 37 -15.96 13.19 -1.82
C MET A 37 -16.43 14.58 -1.44
N ILE A 38 -17.39 14.67 -0.52
CA ILE A 38 -17.70 15.88 0.22
C ILE A 38 -16.60 16.11 1.26
N GLN A 39 -16.10 17.33 1.39
CA GLN A 39 -15.09 17.63 2.41
C GLN A 39 -15.60 17.37 3.82
N GLY A 40 -14.69 17.13 4.75
CA GLY A 40 -15.04 16.94 6.15
C GLY A 40 -13.80 16.77 7.01
N ASP A 41 -13.98 16.95 8.31
CA ASP A 41 -12.95 16.84 9.33
C ASP A 41 -12.81 15.44 9.90
N LEU A 42 -13.82 14.56 9.71
CA LEU A 42 -13.83 13.20 10.24
C LEU A 42 -14.45 12.22 9.23
N ASN A 43 -15.66 11.73 9.50
CA ASN A 43 -16.25 10.55 8.86
C ASN A 43 -17.48 10.87 7.98
N GLN A 44 -17.63 12.11 7.54
CA GLN A 44 -18.78 12.60 6.78
C GLN A 44 -18.90 11.91 5.42
N ASP A 45 -17.77 11.60 4.81
CA ASP A 45 -17.72 10.94 3.52
C ASP A 45 -16.49 10.03 3.42
N SER A 46 -16.50 9.08 2.49
CA SER A 46 -15.38 8.17 2.28
C SER A 46 -15.35 7.58 0.88
N VAL A 47 -14.17 7.10 0.52
CA VAL A 47 -13.91 6.24 -0.63
C VAL A 47 -13.38 4.89 -0.14
N ILE A 48 -13.58 3.85 -0.95
CA ILE A 48 -12.93 2.55 -0.78
C ILE A 48 -11.82 2.48 -1.81
N VAL A 49 -10.59 2.29 -1.36
CA VAL A 49 -9.43 2.07 -2.22
C VAL A 49 -9.09 0.59 -2.23
N LYS A 50 -8.96 0.02 -3.42
CA LYS A 50 -8.58 -1.36 -3.66
C LYS A 50 -7.19 -1.43 -4.25
N PHE A 51 -6.37 -2.31 -3.71
CA PHE A 51 -5.04 -2.63 -4.22
C PHE A 51 -4.73 -4.12 -4.00
N SER A 52 -3.80 -4.67 -4.78
CA SER A 52 -3.26 -6.01 -4.54
C SER A 52 -1.87 -5.94 -3.95
N PHE A 53 -1.45 -7.03 -3.30
CA PHE A 53 -0.13 -7.18 -2.71
C PHE A 53 0.51 -8.52 -3.06
N GLU A 54 1.84 -8.54 -3.05
CA GLU A 54 2.69 -9.73 -3.09
C GLU A 54 3.81 -9.56 -2.06
N ASP A 55 4.16 -10.64 -1.36
CA ASP A 55 5.21 -10.65 -0.34
C ASP A 55 5.89 -12.02 -0.29
N GLY A 56 7.22 -12.06 -0.44
CA GLY A 56 7.98 -13.26 -0.80
C GLY A 56 8.27 -14.23 0.35
N ASP A 57 8.37 -13.73 1.58
CA ASP A 57 8.54 -14.51 2.81
C ASP A 57 7.30 -14.49 3.71
N GLY A 58 6.23 -13.81 3.26
CA GLY A 58 4.90 -13.90 3.83
C GLY A 58 4.77 -13.36 5.24
N ASP A 59 5.57 -12.35 5.58
CA ASP A 59 5.55 -11.66 6.86
C ASP A 59 4.92 -10.25 6.79
N LEU A 60 4.14 -9.96 5.74
CA LEU A 60 3.38 -8.72 5.59
C LEU A 60 2.50 -8.39 6.82
N GLY A 61 2.73 -7.21 7.41
CA GLY A 61 1.97 -6.66 8.54
C GLY A 61 2.30 -7.29 9.90
N TRP A 62 2.13 -6.54 10.99
CA TRP A 62 2.55 -6.90 12.34
C TRP A 62 1.61 -7.85 13.10
N GLY A 63 0.48 -8.22 12.51
CA GLY A 63 -0.56 -9.03 13.16
C GLY A 63 -1.33 -8.30 14.27
N SER A 64 -2.27 -9.01 14.88
CA SER A 64 -3.23 -8.49 15.88
C SER A 64 -2.64 -8.29 17.27
N THR A 65 -1.50 -8.94 17.57
CA THR A 65 -0.85 -8.87 18.89
C THR A 65 0.05 -7.64 19.05
N SER A 66 0.47 -7.02 17.95
CA SER A 66 1.25 -5.78 17.94
C SER A 66 0.35 -4.55 17.88
N SER A 67 0.75 -3.41 18.43
CA SER A 67 0.06 -2.12 18.23
C SER A 67 0.45 -1.38 16.95
N GLU A 68 1.49 -1.85 16.26
CA GLU A 68 2.07 -1.20 15.07
C GLU A 68 1.10 -1.11 13.91
N LYS A 69 1.25 -0.11 13.04
CA LYS A 69 0.40 0.04 11.85
C LYS A 69 1.12 -0.52 10.62
N ASP A 70 0.32 -1.01 9.69
CA ASP A 70 0.81 -1.83 8.57
C ASP A 70 0.69 -1.09 7.25
N ILE A 71 -0.42 -0.37 7.05
CA ILE A 71 -0.71 0.40 5.84
C ILE A 71 -0.77 1.88 6.20
N PHE A 72 -0.14 2.71 5.39
CA PHE A 72 0.00 4.14 5.61
C PHE A 72 -0.55 4.89 4.42
N VAL A 73 -1.37 5.91 4.69
CA VAL A 73 -2.00 6.76 3.68
C VAL A 73 -1.52 8.18 3.85
N VAL A 74 -0.96 8.76 2.80
CA VAL A 74 -0.43 10.13 2.79
C VAL A 74 -1.23 10.99 1.82
N ASP A 75 -1.64 12.18 2.26
CA ASP A 75 -2.22 13.19 1.38
C ASP A 75 -1.13 13.81 0.51
N LYS A 76 -1.18 13.58 -0.82
CA LYS A 76 -0.17 14.09 -1.75
C LYS A 76 -0.08 15.62 -1.79
N ARG A 77 -1.13 16.34 -1.37
CA ARG A 77 -1.15 17.81 -1.38
C ARG A 77 -0.26 18.39 -0.28
N THR A 78 -0.23 17.73 0.87
CA THR A 78 0.47 18.22 2.08
C THR A 78 1.73 17.40 2.40
N GLY A 79 1.83 16.17 1.89
CA GLY A 79 2.86 15.21 2.27
C GLY A 79 2.68 14.64 3.68
N LEU A 80 1.54 14.92 4.32
CA LEU A 80 1.26 14.49 5.70
C LEU A 80 0.54 13.15 5.70
N LEU A 81 0.85 12.36 6.73
CA LEU A 81 0.15 11.12 7.02
C LEU A 81 -1.30 11.43 7.39
N LEU A 82 -2.22 10.90 6.60
CA LEU A 82 -3.66 11.08 6.76
C LEU A 82 -4.26 9.98 7.64
N ASP A 83 -3.91 8.73 7.36
CA ASP A 83 -4.48 7.57 8.06
C ASP A 83 -3.51 6.38 8.10
N GLN A 84 -3.78 5.46 9.02
CA GLN A 84 -2.99 4.26 9.24
C GLN A 84 -3.88 3.06 9.60
N PHE A 85 -3.72 1.96 8.86
CA PHE A 85 -4.53 0.76 9.04
C PHE A 85 -3.68 -0.39 9.56
N LYS A 86 -4.38 -1.34 10.21
CA LYS A 86 -3.85 -2.67 10.44
C LYS A 86 -4.35 -3.64 9.40
N ILE A 87 -3.46 -4.50 8.95
CA ILE A 87 -3.78 -5.69 8.19
C ILE A 87 -4.33 -6.72 9.20
N PRO A 88 -5.50 -7.34 8.93
CA PRO A 88 -5.99 -8.46 9.73
C PRO A 88 -4.97 -9.60 9.77
N ASP A 89 -5.08 -10.48 10.76
CA ASP A 89 -4.18 -11.64 10.83
C ASP A 89 -4.23 -12.45 9.54
N ILE A 90 -3.09 -12.49 8.85
CA ILE A 90 -2.85 -13.39 7.72
C ILE A 90 -2.43 -14.75 8.33
N PRO A 91 -3.02 -15.87 7.88
CA PRO A 91 -2.56 -17.19 8.30
C PRO A 91 -1.05 -17.34 8.08
N ASP A 92 -0.37 -17.98 9.04
CA ASP A 92 1.07 -18.20 8.96
C ASP A 92 1.43 -18.93 7.66
N SER A 93 2.27 -18.30 6.84
CA SER A 93 2.75 -18.85 5.57
C SER A 93 3.91 -19.82 5.76
N ASN A 94 4.51 -19.90 6.96
CA ASN A 94 5.78 -20.59 7.22
C ASN A 94 6.93 -20.14 6.30
N GLY A 95 6.98 -18.86 5.95
CA GLY A 95 8.01 -18.31 5.07
C GLY A 95 7.71 -18.48 3.57
N GLU A 96 6.52 -18.97 3.22
CA GLU A 96 6.09 -19.08 1.83
C GLU A 96 5.52 -17.75 1.30
N PRO A 97 5.64 -17.47 -0.01
CA PRO A 97 5.09 -16.26 -0.58
C PRO A 97 3.56 -16.17 -0.42
N ILE A 98 3.09 -14.96 -0.12
CA ILE A 98 1.66 -14.64 -0.05
C ILE A 98 1.31 -13.55 -1.07
N SER A 99 0.05 -13.59 -1.52
CA SER A 99 -0.51 -12.56 -2.38
C SER A 99 -2.01 -12.43 -2.14
N GLY A 100 -2.56 -11.27 -2.46
CA GLY A 100 -3.99 -11.03 -2.28
C GLY A 100 -4.42 -9.64 -2.66
N SER A 101 -5.64 -9.29 -2.27
CA SER A 101 -6.22 -7.97 -2.46
C SER A 101 -6.72 -7.40 -1.16
N MET A 102 -6.52 -6.09 -0.96
CA MET A 102 -6.98 -5.34 0.18
C MET A 102 -7.93 -4.23 -0.25
N GLU A 103 -8.88 -3.93 0.62
CA GLU A 103 -9.78 -2.79 0.50
C GLU A 103 -9.72 -2.00 1.79
N ILE A 104 -9.37 -0.71 1.68
CA ILE A 104 -9.35 0.22 2.80
C ILE A 104 -10.37 1.32 2.59
N ARG A 105 -11.06 1.72 3.66
CA ARG A 105 -11.95 2.88 3.66
C ARG A 105 -11.14 4.10 4.09
N ILE A 106 -10.96 5.05 3.18
CA ILE A 106 -10.32 6.32 3.48
C ILE A 106 -11.43 7.35 3.62
N TYR A 107 -11.50 7.98 4.80
CA TYR A 107 -12.43 9.07 5.04
C TYR A 107 -11.96 10.36 4.38
N THR A 108 -12.92 11.27 4.19
CA THR A 108 -12.67 12.57 3.60
C THR A 108 -11.73 13.43 4.46
N THR A 109 -11.31 14.56 3.89
CA THR A 109 -10.47 15.53 4.57
C THR A 109 -10.91 16.95 4.17
N CYS A 110 -10.31 17.96 4.79
CA CYS A 110 -10.59 19.34 4.46
C CYS A 110 -10.10 19.72 3.06
N CYS A 111 -10.85 20.59 2.40
CA CYS A 111 -10.29 21.39 1.32
C CYS A 111 -9.18 22.31 1.88
N ILE A 112 -8.15 22.53 1.06
CA ILE A 112 -7.07 23.46 1.31
C ILE A 112 -7.23 24.66 0.39
N PHE A 113 -6.94 25.85 0.93
CA PHE A 113 -7.19 27.12 0.26
C PHE A 113 -5.98 28.05 0.37
N PRO A 114 -5.77 28.94 -0.61
CA PRO A 114 -4.77 30.00 -0.50
C PRO A 114 -5.23 31.11 0.47
N ASN A 115 -4.36 32.10 0.70
CA ASN A 115 -4.66 33.34 1.44
C ASN A 115 -5.14 33.12 2.89
N ASN A 116 -4.64 32.07 3.55
CA ASN A 116 -4.98 31.75 4.94
C ASN A 116 -6.48 31.54 5.20
N ILE A 117 -7.26 31.21 4.17
CA ILE A 117 -8.65 30.77 4.37
C ILE A 117 -8.60 29.45 5.15
N PRO A 118 -9.29 29.34 6.30
CA PRO A 118 -9.24 28.13 7.11
C PRO A 118 -9.70 26.88 6.32
N PRO A 119 -9.04 25.73 6.50
CA PRO A 119 -9.53 24.45 5.96
C PRO A 119 -10.95 24.13 6.46
N CYS A 120 -11.65 23.26 5.74
CA CYS A 120 -13.04 22.87 6.07
C CYS A 120 -14.02 24.05 6.11
N THR A 121 -13.76 25.08 5.31
CA THR A 121 -14.71 26.17 5.02
C THR A 121 -15.24 26.04 3.59
N ALA A 122 -16.31 26.79 3.26
CA ALA A 122 -16.98 26.74 1.96
C ALA A 122 -16.90 28.09 1.21
N PRO A 123 -15.70 28.61 0.88
CA PRO A 123 -15.58 29.85 0.13
C PRO A 123 -16.08 29.69 -1.31
N ILE A 124 -16.96 30.59 -1.75
CA ILE A 124 -17.59 30.54 -3.09
C ILE A 124 -16.54 30.51 -4.21
N GLN A 125 -15.39 31.17 -4.01
CA GLN A 125 -14.29 31.21 -4.99
C GLN A 125 -13.51 29.89 -5.12
N TYR A 126 -13.57 28.99 -4.14
CA TYR A 126 -12.89 27.70 -4.16
C TYR A 126 -13.86 26.55 -3.82
N PRO A 127 -14.84 26.26 -4.71
CA PRO A 127 -15.89 25.29 -4.42
C PRO A 127 -15.40 23.82 -4.48
N ARG A 128 -14.16 23.60 -4.94
CA ARG A 128 -13.61 22.26 -5.14
C ARG A 128 -12.09 22.21 -5.00
N ASN A 129 -11.60 21.02 -4.69
CA ASN A 129 -10.20 20.66 -4.59
C ASN A 129 -9.95 19.33 -5.32
N GLU A 130 -8.72 19.06 -5.72
CA GLU A 130 -8.30 17.73 -6.19
C GLU A 130 -7.32 17.12 -5.19
N ILE A 131 -7.54 15.85 -4.83
CA ILE A 131 -6.67 15.10 -3.94
C ILE A 131 -6.28 13.76 -4.56
N GLN A 132 -5.06 13.31 -4.27
CA GLN A 132 -4.60 11.95 -4.51
C GLN A 132 -3.98 11.42 -3.23
N PHE A 133 -4.14 10.12 -2.99
CA PHE A 133 -3.50 9.45 -1.87
C PHE A 133 -2.30 8.66 -2.33
N GLU A 134 -1.22 8.73 -1.55
CA GLU A 134 -0.09 7.80 -1.64
C GLU A 134 -0.27 6.73 -0.58
N ILE A 135 -0.12 5.46 -0.97
CA ILE A 135 -0.34 4.32 -0.08
C ILE A 135 0.88 3.41 -0.14
N TYR A 136 1.36 2.98 1.02
CA TYR A 136 2.41 1.98 1.17
C TYR A 136 2.13 1.09 2.38
N ALA A 137 2.78 -0.07 2.42
CA ALA A 137 2.69 -1.03 3.51
C ALA A 137 4.07 -1.35 4.09
N LYS A 138 4.09 -1.88 5.31
CA LYS A 138 5.28 -2.43 5.96
C LYS A 138 5.08 -3.87 6.39
N ASP A 139 6.13 -4.66 6.28
CA ASP A 139 6.19 -6.02 6.81
C ASP A 139 6.77 -6.04 8.24
N ARG A 140 6.86 -7.25 8.82
CA ARG A 140 7.39 -7.49 10.17
C ARG A 140 8.90 -7.37 10.28
N SER A 141 9.59 -7.49 9.16
CA SER A 141 11.03 -7.26 9.05
C SER A 141 11.36 -5.76 8.92
N GLY A 142 10.34 -4.92 8.79
CA GLY A 142 10.43 -3.47 8.69
C GLY A 142 10.67 -2.96 7.26
N ASN A 143 10.57 -3.81 6.24
CA ASN A 143 10.69 -3.35 4.86
C ASN A 143 9.43 -2.58 4.45
N GLU A 144 9.65 -1.52 3.66
CA GLU A 144 8.59 -0.70 3.10
C GLU A 144 8.33 -1.12 1.66
N SER A 145 7.06 -1.26 1.28
CA SER A 145 6.67 -1.53 -0.09
C SER A 145 6.98 -0.37 -1.03
N ASN A 146 6.81 -0.58 -2.33
CA ASN A 146 6.62 0.55 -3.23
C ASN A 146 5.38 1.38 -2.83
N ARG A 147 5.38 2.65 -3.23
CA ARG A 147 4.28 3.59 -3.01
C ARG A 147 3.37 3.64 -4.23
N ILE A 148 2.09 3.29 -4.05
CA ILE A 148 1.07 3.42 -5.08
C ILE A 148 0.32 4.75 -4.92
N ILE A 149 -0.16 5.30 -6.04
CA ILE A 149 -0.89 6.57 -6.06
C ILE A 149 -2.29 6.31 -6.59
N THR A 150 -3.31 6.81 -5.91
CA THR A 150 -4.70 6.70 -6.38
C THR A 150 -4.95 7.60 -7.59
N ASN A 151 -6.03 7.31 -8.31
CA ASN A 151 -6.63 8.30 -9.21
C ASN A 151 -6.97 9.59 -8.44
N LYS A 152 -7.09 10.70 -9.18
CA LYS A 152 -7.55 11.98 -8.65
C LYS A 152 -8.98 11.85 -8.12
N ILE A 153 -9.21 12.43 -6.95
CA ILE A 153 -10.52 12.52 -6.31
C ILE A 153 -10.89 14.00 -6.22
N LEU A 154 -12.09 14.32 -6.66
CA LEU A 154 -12.67 15.66 -6.54
C LEU A 154 -13.27 15.84 -5.15
N LEU A 155 -12.70 16.76 -4.38
CA LEU A 155 -13.21 17.14 -3.06
C LEU A 155 -14.14 18.33 -3.21
N ILE A 156 -15.41 18.17 -2.82
CA ILE A 156 -16.45 19.20 -2.88
C ILE A 156 -16.39 20.01 -1.60
N CYS A 157 -16.11 21.31 -1.72
CA CYS A 157 -15.97 22.20 -0.57
C CYS A 157 -17.32 22.84 -0.25
N ASN A 158 -18.14 22.16 0.56
CA ASN A 158 -19.44 22.64 1.04
C ASN A 158 -19.44 23.01 2.52
#